data_AF-A0A7J0C1N1-F1
#
_entry.id   AF-A0A7J0C1N1-F1
#
_cell.length_a   1.000
_cell.length_b   1.000
_cell.length_c   1.000
_cell.angle_alpha   90.00
_cell.angle_beta   90.00
_cell.angle_gamma   90.00
#
_symmetry.space_group_name_H-M   'P 1'
#
loop_
_entity.id
_entity.type
_entity.pdbx_description
1 polymer ?
#
loop_
_entity_poly.entity_id
_entity_poly.type
_entity_poly.pdbx_seq_one_letter_code
_entity_poly.pdbx_strand_id
1 'polypeptide(L)'
;MHWYEDDSLWSDFAPTMFSADRTATAAALVESSPLLDFPPGCRVLDLCCGPGLFLVPLARREYAVTGVDLSPRCWTARGAPARGRGPKSAWPRPTC
;
A
#
# COMPACT_ATOMS: atom_id res chain seq x y z
N MET A 1 -8.19 23.49 -3.48
CA MET A 1 -8.26 22.05 -3.19
C MET A 1 -7.54 21.34 -4.31
N HIS A 2 -6.54 20.52 -4.00
CA HIS A 2 -5.84 19.77 -5.03
C HIS A 2 -6.65 18.54 -5.43
N TRP A 3 -6.52 18.08 -6.68
CA TRP A 3 -7.29 16.94 -7.19
C TRP A 3 -7.08 15.66 -6.36
N TYR A 4 -5.88 15.46 -5.80
CA TYR A 4 -5.54 14.28 -5.00
C TYR A 4 -6.11 14.33 -3.57
N GLU A 5 -6.57 15.50 -3.12
CA GLU A 5 -7.23 15.68 -1.82
C GLU A 5 -8.76 15.48 -1.91
N ASP A 6 -9.28 15.28 -3.13
CA ASP A 6 -10.71 15.09 -3.38
C ASP A 6 -11.09 13.62 -3.14
N ASP A 7 -11.66 13.34 -1.98
CA ASP A 7 -12.13 12.00 -1.60
C ASP A 7 -13.23 11.45 -2.54
N SER A 8 -13.99 12.31 -3.23
CA SER A 8 -15.02 11.87 -4.18
C SER A 8 -14.39 11.25 -5.42
N LEU A 9 -13.30 11.83 -5.92
CA LEU A 9 -12.53 11.28 -7.04
C LEU A 9 -12.01 9.88 -6.69
N TRP A 10 -11.46 9.68 -5.50
CA TRP A 10 -10.95 8.36 -5.10
C TRP A 10 -12.07 7.34 -4.86
N SER A 11 -13.19 7.76 -4.29
CA SER A 11 -14.32 6.88 -3.99
C SER A 11 -15.09 6.45 -5.25
N ASP A 12 -15.36 7.41 -6.14
CA ASP A 12 -16.20 7.18 -7.33
C ASP A 12 -15.46 6.36 -8.39
N PHE A 13 -14.15 6.57 -8.52
CA PHE A 13 -13.32 5.82 -9.47
C PHE A 13 -12.68 4.55 -8.89
N ALA A 14 -12.88 4.26 -7.60
CA ALA A 14 -12.31 3.07 -6.95
C ALA A 14 -12.58 1.75 -7.72
N PRO A 15 -13.79 1.46 -8.23
CA PRO A 15 -14.04 0.21 -8.95
C PRO A 15 -13.19 0.05 -10.23
N THR A 16 -12.84 1.16 -10.87
CA THR A 16 -12.00 1.18 -12.08
C THR A 16 -10.51 1.16 -11.73
N MET A 17 -10.10 1.94 -10.73
CA MET A 17 -8.69 2.05 -10.30
C MET A 17 -8.21 0.80 -9.54
N PHE A 18 -9.09 0.13 -8.83
CA PHE A 18 -8.80 -1.02 -7.97
C PHE A 18 -9.61 -2.26 -8.40
N SER A 19 -9.69 -2.48 -9.70
CA SER A 19 -10.37 -3.65 -10.26
C SER A 19 -9.72 -4.97 -9.82
N ALA A 20 -10.48 -6.06 -9.93
CA ALA A 20 -9.99 -7.41 -9.65
C ALA A 20 -8.75 -7.75 -10.50
N ASP A 21 -8.74 -7.34 -11.77
CA ASP A 21 -7.60 -7.56 -12.68
C ASP A 21 -6.35 -6.84 -12.17
N ARG A 22 -6.46 -5.56 -11.78
CA ARG A 22 -5.31 -4.81 -11.23
C ARG A 22 -4.79 -5.43 -9.95
N THR A 23 -5.70 -5.92 -9.10
CA THR A 23 -5.33 -6.64 -7.88
C THR A 23 -4.57 -7.94 -8.20
N ALA A 24 -5.04 -8.72 -9.17
CA ALA A 24 -4.39 -9.94 -9.62
C ALA A 24 -3.01 -9.66 -10.26
N THR A 25 -2.92 -8.63 -11.11
CA THR A 25 -1.66 -8.21 -11.73
C THR A 25 -0.64 -7.77 -10.67
N ALA A 26 -1.05 -6.97 -9.67
CA ALA A 26 -0.15 -6.56 -8.59
C ALA A 26 0.39 -7.76 -7.80
N ALA A 27 -0.48 -8.72 -7.47
CA ALA A 27 -0.06 -9.96 -6.81
C ALA A 27 0.94 -10.77 -7.66
N ALA A 28 0.68 -10.91 -8.97
CA ALA A 28 1.58 -11.62 -9.88
C ALA A 28 2.93 -10.92 -10.04
N LEU A 29 2.95 -9.58 -10.05
CA LEU A 29 4.18 -8.80 -10.09
C LEU A 29 4.99 -8.97 -8.81
N VAL A 30 4.35 -8.91 -7.64
CA VAL A 30 5.02 -9.19 -6.36
C VAL A 30 5.59 -10.60 -6.35
N GLU A 31 4.91 -11.56 -6.99
CA GLU A 31 5.36 -12.94 -7.04
C GLU A 31 6.60 -13.15 -7.93
N SER A 32 6.64 -12.48 -9.08
CA SER A 32 7.56 -12.85 -10.17
C SER A 32 8.58 -11.78 -10.54
N SER A 33 8.39 -10.53 -10.11
CA SER A 33 9.26 -9.44 -10.51
C SER A 33 10.56 -9.44 -9.69
N PRO A 34 11.74 -9.45 -10.34
CA PRO A 34 13.01 -9.29 -9.63
C PRO A 34 13.16 -7.91 -8.98
N LEU A 35 12.32 -6.93 -9.36
CA LEU A 35 12.30 -5.60 -8.75
C LEU A 35 11.66 -5.61 -7.35
N LEU A 36 10.91 -6.66 -7.02
CA LEU A 36 10.19 -6.82 -5.76
C LEU A 36 10.70 -8.02 -4.96
N ASP A 37 11.86 -8.57 -5.34
CA ASP A 37 12.55 -9.65 -4.64
C ASP A 37 13.55 -9.07 -3.63
N PHE A 38 13.03 -8.73 -2.45
CA PHE A 38 13.84 -8.18 -1.35
C PHE A 38 14.34 -9.29 -0.43
N PRO A 39 15.48 -9.09 0.25
CA PRO A 39 15.92 -9.98 1.32
C PRO A 39 14.82 -10.22 2.38
N PRO A 40 14.75 -11.43 2.96
CA PRO A 40 13.81 -11.73 4.05
C PRO A 40 13.92 -10.74 5.21
N GLY A 41 12.78 -10.31 5.75
CA GLY A 41 12.71 -9.34 6.85
C GLY A 41 12.93 -7.88 6.44
N CYS A 42 13.06 -7.57 5.15
CA CYS A 42 13.10 -6.19 4.68
C CYS A 42 11.83 -5.43 5.06
N ARG A 43 12.03 -4.13 5.37
CA ARG A 43 10.94 -3.19 5.62
C ARG A 43 10.58 -2.47 4.34
N VAL A 44 9.29 -2.46 3.99
CA VAL A 44 8.79 -1.84 2.75
C VAL A 44 7.80 -0.74 3.11
N LEU A 45 7.90 0.40 2.43
CA LEU A 45 6.95 1.50 2.52
C LEU A 45 6.15 1.56 1.22
N ASP A 46 4.85 1.32 1.30
CA ASP A 46 3.90 1.44 0.18
C ASP A 46 3.20 2.82 0.28
N LEU A 47 3.58 3.73 -0.61
CA LEU A 47 3.05 5.10 -0.67
C LEU A 47 1.90 5.18 -1.67
N CYS A 48 0.83 5.90 -1.29
CA CYS A 48 -0.43 5.90 -2.02
C CYS A 48 -0.99 4.47 -2.13
N CYS A 49 -0.97 3.75 -0.99
CA CYS A 49 -1.24 2.31 -0.98
C CYS A 49 -2.68 1.95 -1.37
N GLY A 50 -3.60 2.91 -1.36
CA GLY A 50 -5.01 2.69 -1.68
C GLY A 50 -5.60 1.55 -0.84
N PRO A 51 -6.31 0.59 -1.45
CA PRO A 51 -6.81 -0.63 -0.80
C PRO A 51 -5.76 -1.74 -0.64
N GLY A 52 -4.48 -1.43 -0.85
CA GLY A 52 -3.37 -2.34 -0.56
C GLY A 52 -3.09 -3.35 -1.66
N LEU A 53 -3.18 -2.94 -2.93
CA LEU A 53 -2.88 -3.82 -4.08
C LEU A 53 -1.50 -4.46 -4.00
N PHE A 54 -0.48 -3.70 -3.58
CA PHE A 54 0.87 -4.19 -3.37
C PHE A 54 1.15 -4.50 -1.90
N LEU A 55 0.63 -3.69 -0.97
CA LEU A 55 0.77 -3.90 0.47
C LEU A 55 0.41 -5.33 0.90
N VAL A 56 -0.75 -5.84 0.50
CA VAL A 56 -1.24 -7.15 0.93
C VAL A 56 -0.36 -8.30 0.43
N PRO A 57 -0.06 -8.42 -0.88
CA PRO A 57 0.84 -9.48 -1.36
C PRO A 57 2.27 -9.35 -0.83
N LEU A 58 2.80 -8.14 -0.64
CA LEU A 58 4.12 -7.95 -0.02
C LEU A 58 4.12 -8.41 1.45
N ALA A 59 3.06 -8.10 2.21
CA ALA A 59 2.93 -8.59 3.59
C ALA A 59 2.78 -10.12 3.66
N ARG A 60 2.15 -10.75 2.66
CA ARG A 60 2.07 -12.22 2.55
C ARG A 60 3.40 -12.88 2.27
N ARG A 61 4.37 -12.16 1.67
CA ARG A 61 5.76 -12.58 1.52
C ARG A 61 6.62 -12.32 2.75
N GLU A 62 5.99 -12.08 3.91
CA GLU A 62 6.64 -11.86 5.21
C GLU A 62 7.53 -10.61 5.27
N TYR A 63 7.39 -9.68 4.32
CA TYR A 63 7.98 -8.36 4.43
C TYR A 63 7.28 -7.54 5.52
N ALA A 64 8.06 -6.70 6.20
CA ALA A 64 7.53 -5.76 7.18
C ALA A 64 7.03 -4.49 6.46
N VAL A 65 5.79 -4.53 5.99
CA VAL A 65 5.22 -3.48 5.12
C VAL A 65 4.45 -2.44 5.93
N THR A 66 4.66 -1.16 5.61
CA THR A 66 3.85 -0.03 6.08
C THR A 66 3.18 0.63 4.89
N GLY A 67 1.84 0.74 4.91
CA GLY A 67 1.08 1.48 3.92
C GLY A 67 0.75 2.88 4.41
N VAL A 68 0.90 3.87 3.53
CA VAL A 68 0.46 5.23 3.76
C VAL A 68 -0.37 5.68 2.56
N ASP A 69 -1.60 6.08 2.83
CA ASP A 69 -2.47 6.73 1.86
C ASP A 69 -3.05 8.01 2.47
N LEU A 70 -3.38 8.96 1.61
CA LEU A 70 -4.01 10.21 2.01
C LEU A 70 -5.51 10.02 2.27
N SER A 71 -6.18 9.17 1.48
CA SER A 71 -7.62 8.97 1.60
C SER A 71 -7.92 7.97 2.72
N PRO A 72 -8.64 8.38 3.78
CA PRO A 72 -9.00 7.46 4.87
C PRO A 72 -9.99 6.37 4.42
N ARG A 73 -10.60 6.54 3.23
CA ARG A 73 -11.67 5.69 2.72
C ARG A 73 -11.17 4.50 1.90
N CYS A 74 -9.91 4.54 1.45
CA CYS A 74 -9.37 3.50 0.58
C CYS A 74 -8.98 2.22 1.31
N TRP A 75 -9.17 2.09 2.63
CA TRP A 75 -8.81 0.87 3.37
C TRP A 75 -9.84 -0.25 3.24
N THR A 76 -9.43 -1.36 2.62
CA THR A 76 -10.09 -2.66 2.80
C THR A 76 -9.38 -3.42 3.93
N ALA A 77 -10.04 -3.52 5.08
CA ALA A 77 -9.52 -4.27 6.22
C ALA A 77 -9.41 -5.77 5.89
N ARG A 78 -8.21 -6.24 5.52
CA ARG A 78 -7.87 -7.67 5.56
C ARG A 78 -6.40 -7.92 5.92
N GLY A 79 -6.17 -8.18 7.22
CA GLY A 79 -5.36 -9.33 7.63
C GLY A 79 -3.89 -9.16 8.01
N ALA A 80 -3.39 -7.97 8.30
CA ALA A 80 -2.11 -7.81 9.02
C ALA A 80 -2.20 -6.58 9.94
N PRO A 81 -1.43 -6.48 11.04
CA PRO A 81 -1.33 -5.25 11.81
C PRO A 81 -0.61 -4.18 10.97
N ALA A 82 -1.32 -3.61 10.00
CA ALA A 82 -0.95 -2.37 9.36
C ALA A 82 -1.02 -1.30 10.44
N ARG A 83 0.13 -0.88 10.97
CA ARG A 83 0.22 0.36 11.74
C ARG A 83 0.03 1.53 10.77
N GLY A 84 -1.18 1.71 10.27
CA GLY A 84 -1.55 2.93 9.58
C GLY A 84 -1.67 4.03 10.62
N ARG A 85 -0.71 4.94 10.60
CA ARG A 85 -0.85 6.23 11.26
C ARG A 85 -1.01 7.26 10.15
N GLY A 86 -2.21 7.84 10.04
CA GLY A 86 -2.38 9.17 9.46
C GLY A 86 -1.40 10.16 10.10
N PRO A 87 -1.11 11.27 9.43
CA PRO A 87 0.20 11.91 9.41
C PRO A 87 0.71 12.16 10.83
N LYS A 88 1.78 11.45 11.20
CA LYS A 88 2.63 11.85 12.30
C LYS A 88 4.03 12.04 11.75
N SER A 89 4.35 13.30 11.53
CA SER A 89 5.68 13.86 11.46
C SER A 89 6.59 13.27 12.54
N ALA A 90 7.27 12.17 12.24
CA ALA A 90 8.52 11.72 12.86
C ALA A 90 8.92 10.38 12.21
N TRP A 91 9.59 10.45 11.07
CA TRP A 91 10.50 9.38 10.66
C TRP A 91 11.73 9.45 11.57
N PRO A 92 12.00 8.48 12.47
CA PRO A 92 13.27 8.46 13.16
C PRO A 92 14.38 8.26 12.11
N ARG A 93 15.34 9.18 12.10
CA ARG A 93 16.51 9.10 11.21
C ARG A 93 17.20 7.75 11.43
N PRO A 94 17.52 6.99 10.36
CA PRO A 94 18.37 5.83 10.52
C PRO A 94 19.74 6.32 10.99
N THR A 95 20.15 5.91 12.19
CA THR A 95 21.56 5.94 12.57
C THR A 95 22.30 4.92 11.70
N CYS A 96 23.48 5.34 11.26
CA CYS A 96 24.42 4.60 10.42
C CYS A 96 24.59 3.14 10.83
#